data_AF-A0A8K0VL73-F1
#
_entry.id   AF-A0A8K0VL73-F1
#
_cell.length_a   1.000
_cell.length_b   1.000
_cell.length_c   1.000
_cell.angle_alpha   90.00
_cell.angle_beta   90.00
_cell.angle_gamma   90.00
#
_symmetry.space_group_name_H-M   'P 1'
#
loop_
_entity.id
_entity.type
_entity.pdbx_description
1 polymer ?
#
loop_
_entity_poly.entity_id
_entity_poly.type
_entity_poly.pdbx_seq_one_letter_code
_entity_poly.pdbx_strand_id
1 'polypeptide(L)'
;MGRELQKKKRRSGRQPVRTSNRSKKILNPRGNSTIAKNWNKDETLSQNYRRLGLLARLKAPTGGTEKRLGVAGAVTTRTSANDPFAITTVENAIVSEARVERDADGKIVRILGHSRPNPLNDPLNDLDEDSDMEGADDKAGDEWGGIEDDADATDVVKSLIEESRAPVVKTPRHQSSREKEWLDAMVSKYGDDTAAMAKDRKLNPMQQTAADIAKRIRKLTKA
;
A
#
# COMPACT_ATOMS: atom_id res chain seq x y z
N MET A 1 30.84 5.80 37.64
CA MET A 1 30.51 6.47 38.94
C MET A 1 31.39 7.70 39.23
N GLY A 2 32.03 8.33 38.23
CA GLY A 2 32.98 9.42 38.45
C GLY A 2 32.40 10.83 38.42
N ARG A 3 31.20 11.02 37.84
CA ARG A 3 30.64 12.35 37.54
C ARG A 3 30.28 13.12 38.81
N GLU A 4 30.85 14.31 38.97
CA GLU A 4 30.69 15.14 40.17
C GLU A 4 29.22 15.48 40.48
N LEU A 5 28.41 15.72 39.45
CA LEU A 5 26.97 15.95 39.59
C LEU A 5 26.25 14.74 40.20
N GLN A 6 26.64 13.51 39.86
CA GLN A 6 26.06 12.30 40.47
C GLN A 6 26.52 12.16 41.93
N LYS A 7 27.77 12.51 42.25
CA LYS A 7 28.28 12.55 43.63
C LYS A 7 27.55 13.60 44.48
N LYS A 8 27.34 14.82 43.96
CA LYS A 8 26.58 15.89 44.62
C LYS A 8 25.12 15.50 44.85
N LYS A 9 24.47 14.87 43.87
CA LYS A 9 23.11 14.32 44.01
C LYS A 9 23.04 13.27 45.14
N ARG A 10 24.01 12.33 45.21
CA ARG A 10 24.05 11.33 46.29
C ARG A 10 24.31 11.93 47.68
N ARG A 11 25.17 12.95 47.78
CA ARG A 11 25.47 13.66 49.04
C ARG A 11 24.30 14.53 49.53
N SER A 12 23.42 14.96 48.64
CA SER A 12 22.33 15.89 48.98
C SER A 12 21.23 15.31 49.88
N GLY A 13 21.27 14.01 50.21
CA GLY A 13 20.29 13.35 51.10
C GLY A 13 18.86 13.25 50.54
N ARG A 14 18.61 13.83 49.35
CA ARG A 14 17.31 13.81 48.68
C ARG A 14 17.02 12.43 48.12
N GLN A 15 15.79 11.96 48.30
CA GLN A 15 15.33 10.70 47.71
C GLN A 15 15.40 10.78 46.18
N PRO A 16 16.08 9.83 45.50
CA PRO A 16 16.15 9.84 44.05
C PRO A 16 14.76 9.57 43.46
N VAL A 17 14.31 10.42 42.55
CA VAL A 17 13.10 10.17 41.76
C VAL A 17 13.37 8.97 40.85
N ARG A 18 12.80 7.81 41.19
CA ARG A 18 12.88 6.59 40.41
C ARG A 18 11.54 6.40 39.72
N THR A 19 11.47 6.65 38.43
CA THR A 19 10.30 6.27 37.64
C THR A 19 10.42 4.80 37.24
N SER A 20 9.36 4.02 37.48
CA SER A 20 9.28 2.66 36.95
C SER A 20 8.99 2.74 35.45
N ASN A 21 10.03 2.91 34.64
CA ASN A 21 9.90 3.04 33.18
C ASN A 21 9.58 1.71 32.47
N ARG A 22 9.30 0.64 33.21
CA ARG A 22 9.05 -0.68 32.63
C ARG A 22 7.56 -0.96 32.66
N SER A 23 6.85 -0.51 31.62
CA SER A 23 5.57 -1.14 31.31
C SER A 23 5.87 -2.59 30.93
N LYS A 24 5.48 -3.53 31.80
CA LYS A 24 5.71 -4.97 31.61
C LYS A 24 4.60 -5.63 30.80
N LYS A 25 3.50 -4.92 30.57
CA LYS A 25 2.30 -5.42 29.89
C LYS A 25 2.19 -4.79 28.52
N ILE A 26 1.81 -5.61 27.54
CA ILE A 26 1.51 -5.16 26.19
C ILE A 26 0.33 -4.19 26.29
N LEU A 27 0.54 -2.93 25.88
CA LEU A 27 -0.51 -1.93 25.85
C LEU A 27 -1.45 -2.20 24.66
N ASN A 28 -2.72 -1.87 24.82
CA ASN A 28 -3.68 -1.93 23.71
C ASN A 28 -3.19 -1.06 22.54
N PRO A 29 -3.45 -1.47 21.28
CA PRO A 29 -3.14 -0.65 20.12
C PRO A 29 -3.90 0.68 20.21
N ARG A 30 -3.20 1.80 19.93
CA ARG A 30 -3.75 3.16 20.07
C ARG A 30 -4.23 3.79 18.76
N GLY A 31 -4.07 3.09 17.63
CA GLY A 31 -4.41 3.61 16.31
C GLY A 31 -5.91 3.57 16.02
N ASN A 32 -6.46 2.37 15.83
CA ASN A 32 -7.88 2.19 15.48
C ASN A 32 -8.69 1.73 16.72
N SER A 33 -9.84 2.39 16.94
CA SER A 33 -10.73 2.11 18.07
C SER A 33 -11.40 0.73 18.00
N THR A 34 -11.73 0.26 16.80
CA THR A 34 -12.33 -1.05 16.52
C THR A 34 -11.37 -2.18 16.92
N ILE A 35 -10.10 -2.07 16.51
CA ILE A 35 -9.05 -3.03 16.88
C ILE A 35 -8.79 -2.97 18.39
N ALA A 36 -8.74 -1.78 18.98
CA ALA A 36 -8.48 -1.61 20.41
C ALA A 36 -9.58 -2.22 21.31
N LYS A 37 -10.84 -2.15 20.88
CA LYS A 37 -11.98 -2.78 21.59
C LYS A 37 -11.91 -4.29 21.55
N ASN A 38 -11.49 -4.87 20.43
CA ASN A 38 -11.38 -6.32 20.25
C ASN A 38 -9.95 -6.84 20.53
N TRP A 39 -9.16 -6.16 21.36
CA TRP A 39 -7.80 -6.58 21.67
C TRP A 39 -7.74 -7.44 22.95
N ASN A 40 -7.25 -8.68 22.84
CA ASN A 40 -7.02 -9.55 23.99
C ASN A 40 -5.59 -9.37 24.51
N LYS A 41 -5.42 -9.01 25.79
CA LYS A 41 -4.10 -8.78 26.41
C LYS A 41 -3.34 -10.06 26.75
N ASP A 42 -4.05 -11.18 26.81
CA ASP A 42 -3.47 -12.49 27.15
C ASP A 42 -2.90 -13.20 25.92
N GLU A 43 -3.36 -12.81 24.73
CA GLU A 43 -2.87 -13.30 23.45
C GLU A 43 -1.65 -12.51 22.97
N THR A 44 -0.77 -13.19 22.24
CA THR A 44 0.35 -12.52 21.55
C THR A 44 -0.18 -11.65 20.40
N LEU A 45 0.65 -10.74 19.90
CA LEU A 45 0.29 -9.87 18.77
C LEU A 45 -0.12 -10.69 17.53
N SER A 46 0.60 -11.77 17.22
CA SER A 46 0.32 -12.62 16.07
C SER A 46 -0.95 -13.45 16.24
N GLN A 47 -1.25 -13.91 17.46
CA GLN A 47 -2.49 -14.60 17.79
C GLN A 47 -3.70 -13.67 17.68
N ASN A 48 -3.60 -12.44 18.23
CA ASN A 48 -4.66 -11.44 18.16
C ASN A 48 -5.00 -11.09 16.71
N TYR A 49 -4.01 -10.68 15.91
CA TYR A 49 -4.28 -10.33 14.51
C TYR A 49 -4.87 -11.51 13.73
N ARG A 50 -4.37 -12.72 13.94
CA ARG A 50 -4.95 -13.94 13.35
C ARG A 50 -6.41 -14.15 13.77
N ARG A 51 -6.75 -13.91 15.04
CA ARG A 51 -8.14 -14.00 15.53
C ARG A 51 -9.03 -12.91 14.92
N LEU A 52 -8.49 -11.71 14.74
CA LEU A 52 -9.17 -10.60 14.09
C LEU A 52 -9.32 -10.80 12.58
N GLY A 53 -8.65 -11.77 11.96
CA GLY A 53 -8.64 -11.94 10.50
C GLY A 53 -7.67 -11.01 9.78
N LEU A 54 -6.70 -10.46 10.50
CA LEU A 54 -5.67 -9.55 9.99
C LEU A 54 -4.30 -10.25 9.96
N LEU A 55 -3.42 -9.78 9.08
CA LEU A 55 -2.04 -10.25 8.99
C LEU A 55 -1.16 -9.49 10.00
N ALA A 56 -0.41 -10.22 10.81
CA ALA A 56 0.56 -9.63 11.75
C ALA A 56 1.86 -9.19 11.06
N ARG A 57 2.26 -9.87 9.98
CA ARG A 57 3.48 -9.63 9.23
C ARG A 57 3.24 -9.96 7.75
N LEU A 58 3.79 -9.14 6.87
CA LEU A 58 3.63 -9.30 5.41
C LEU A 58 4.52 -10.41 4.83
N LYS A 59 5.75 -10.54 5.35
CA LYS A 59 6.69 -11.59 4.93
C LYS A 59 6.45 -12.88 5.71
N ALA A 60 6.76 -14.01 5.08
CA ALA A 60 6.78 -15.31 5.73
C ALA A 60 7.61 -15.25 7.04
N PRO A 61 7.07 -15.74 8.16
CA PRO A 61 7.81 -15.75 9.42
C PRO A 61 8.99 -16.70 9.33
N THR A 62 10.13 -16.29 9.87
CA THR A 62 11.29 -17.17 10.03
C THR A 62 11.05 -18.12 11.19
N GLY A 63 11.20 -19.43 10.96
CA GLY A 63 10.98 -20.47 11.97
C GLY A 63 9.54 -21.00 12.01
N GLY A 64 9.24 -21.81 13.02
CA GLY A 64 7.92 -22.44 13.17
C GLY A 64 6.86 -21.47 13.68
N THR A 65 5.65 -21.56 13.12
CA THR A 65 4.46 -20.88 13.67
C THR A 65 3.62 -21.84 14.50
N GLU A 66 2.98 -21.32 15.55
CA GLU A 66 2.03 -22.08 16.37
C GLU A 66 0.89 -22.65 15.51
N LYS A 67 0.68 -23.97 15.59
CA LYS A 67 -0.43 -24.69 14.93
C LYS A 67 -1.65 -24.69 15.85
N ARG A 68 -2.84 -24.38 15.33
CA ARG A 68 -4.10 -24.50 16.10
C ARG A 68 -4.55 -25.96 16.12
N LEU A 69 -4.57 -26.58 17.30
CA LEU A 69 -4.95 -27.98 17.50
C LEU A 69 -6.47 -28.24 17.44
N GLY A 70 -7.30 -27.20 17.46
CA GLY A 70 -8.77 -27.30 17.51
C GLY A 70 -9.50 -27.26 16.16
N VAL A 71 -8.78 -27.12 15.04
CA VAL A 71 -9.35 -27.24 13.68
C VAL A 71 -8.88 -28.58 13.10
N ALA A 72 -9.26 -29.66 13.78
CA ALA A 72 -8.83 -31.03 13.47
C ALA A 72 -9.46 -31.62 12.20
N GLY A 73 -9.77 -30.80 11.18
CA GLY A 73 -10.36 -31.29 9.93
C GLY A 73 -10.32 -30.35 8.73
N ALA A 74 -9.76 -29.14 8.83
CA ALA A 74 -9.82 -28.16 7.73
C ALA A 74 -8.51 -27.35 7.52
N VAL A 75 -7.37 -27.89 7.95
CA VAL A 75 -6.05 -27.28 7.64
C VAL A 75 -5.23 -28.26 6.81
N THR A 76 -5.74 -28.61 5.63
CA THR A 76 -4.90 -28.43 4.45
C THR A 76 -4.47 -26.97 4.54
N THR A 77 -3.19 -26.75 4.85
CA THR A 77 -2.54 -25.49 4.49
C THR A 77 -2.99 -25.20 3.07
N ARG A 78 -3.81 -24.15 2.87
CA ARG A 78 -3.94 -23.55 1.54
C ARG A 78 -2.57 -22.93 1.26
N THR A 79 -1.56 -23.76 1.03
CA THR A 79 -0.66 -23.51 -0.09
C THR A 79 -1.63 -23.48 -1.26
N SER A 80 -2.04 -22.27 -1.64
CA SER A 80 -2.58 -22.07 -2.98
C SER A 80 -1.68 -22.89 -3.90
N ALA A 81 -2.25 -23.71 -4.79
CA ALA A 81 -1.45 -24.56 -5.67
C ALA A 81 -0.38 -23.77 -6.45
N ASN A 82 -0.54 -22.45 -6.54
CA ASN A 82 0.42 -21.47 -7.04
C ASN A 82 0.87 -20.51 -5.92
N ASP A 83 1.67 -20.95 -4.96
CA ASP A 83 2.51 -20.01 -4.19
C ASP A 83 3.79 -19.77 -5.00
N PRO A 84 3.97 -18.60 -5.65
CA PRO A 84 5.11 -18.35 -6.53
C PRO A 84 6.45 -18.38 -5.80
N PHE A 85 6.45 -18.43 -4.47
CA PHE A 85 7.66 -18.51 -3.65
C PHE A 85 7.86 -19.90 -3.01
N ALA A 86 6.97 -20.86 -3.25
CA ALA A 86 7.13 -22.23 -2.75
C ALA A 86 8.04 -23.04 -3.68
N ILE A 87 9.15 -23.53 -3.15
CA ILE A 87 10.04 -24.46 -3.86
C ILE A 87 9.31 -25.80 -3.96
N THR A 88 8.96 -26.24 -5.18
CA THR A 88 8.35 -27.55 -5.42
C THR A 88 9.31 -28.66 -5.05
N THR A 89 8.81 -29.69 -4.35
CA THR A 89 9.60 -30.89 -4.02
C THR A 89 9.94 -31.67 -5.29
N VAL A 90 11.10 -32.35 -5.29
CA VAL A 90 11.69 -33.05 -6.46
C VAL A 90 10.75 -34.13 -7.05
N GLU A 91 9.79 -34.60 -6.27
CA GLU A 91 8.76 -35.57 -6.68
C GLU A 91 7.82 -35.04 -7.77
N ASN A 92 7.65 -33.72 -7.87
CA ASN A 92 6.83 -33.06 -8.88
C ASN A 92 7.65 -32.53 -10.07
N ALA A 93 8.95 -32.82 -10.13
CA ALA A 93 9.76 -32.50 -11.30
C ALA A 93 9.26 -33.34 -12.49
N ILE A 94 8.76 -32.67 -13.53
CA ILE A 94 8.29 -33.33 -14.74
C ILE A 94 9.50 -33.95 -15.44
N VAL A 95 9.73 -35.25 -15.24
CA VAL A 95 10.70 -36.01 -16.03
C VAL A 95 10.01 -36.40 -17.34
N SER A 96 10.09 -35.54 -18.35
CA SER A 96 9.56 -35.85 -19.69
C SER A 96 10.55 -36.68 -20.49
N GLU A 97 10.10 -37.81 -21.04
CA GLU A 97 10.86 -38.59 -22.02
C GLU A 97 10.68 -37.99 -23.42
N ALA A 98 11.79 -37.75 -24.13
CA ALA A 98 11.78 -37.16 -25.47
C ALA A 98 12.14 -38.21 -26.53
N ARG A 99 11.35 -38.33 -27.59
CA ARG A 99 11.71 -39.17 -28.74
C ARG A 99 12.69 -38.42 -29.64
N VAL A 100 13.81 -39.07 -29.93
CA VAL A 100 14.92 -38.48 -30.68
C VAL A 100 15.21 -39.33 -31.92
N GLU A 101 15.08 -38.74 -33.10
CA GLU A 101 15.52 -39.33 -34.36
C GLU A 101 17.02 -39.04 -34.55
N ARG A 102 17.77 -40.10 -34.84
CA ARG A 102 19.22 -40.06 -35.05
C ARG A 102 19.56 -40.52 -36.47
N ASP A 103 20.59 -39.91 -37.04
CA ASP A 103 21.16 -40.32 -38.32
C ASP A 103 21.98 -41.61 -38.18
N ALA A 104 22.41 -42.21 -39.29
CA ALA A 104 23.20 -43.45 -39.35
C ALA A 104 24.50 -43.39 -38.53
N ASP A 105 25.07 -42.19 -38.33
CA ASP A 105 26.25 -41.94 -37.50
C ASP A 105 25.92 -41.66 -36.02
N GLY A 106 24.67 -41.84 -35.61
CA GLY A 106 24.21 -41.65 -34.22
C GLY A 106 24.06 -40.18 -33.78
N LYS A 107 24.21 -39.23 -34.71
CA LYS A 107 24.02 -37.80 -34.44
C LYS A 107 22.53 -37.44 -34.39
N ILE A 108 22.14 -36.62 -33.41
CA ILE A 108 20.75 -36.22 -33.19
C ILE A 108 20.35 -35.19 -34.26
N VAL A 109 19.35 -35.52 -35.07
CA VAL A 109 18.84 -34.64 -36.14
C VAL A 109 17.54 -33.97 -35.72
N ARG A 110 16.65 -34.69 -35.02
CA ARG A 110 15.35 -34.14 -34.63
C ARG A 110 14.86 -34.70 -33.30
N ILE A 111 14.35 -33.81 -32.44
CA ILE A 111 13.65 -34.18 -31.20
C ILE A 111 12.17 -33.95 -31.45
N LEU A 112 11.38 -35.02 -31.47
CA LEU A 112 9.94 -34.97 -31.70
C LEU A 112 9.23 -35.01 -30.34
N GLY A 113 8.59 -33.90 -29.95
CA GLY A 113 7.63 -33.90 -28.84
C GLY A 113 7.83 -32.88 -27.69
N HIS A 114 8.24 -31.64 -27.96
CA HIS A 114 8.07 -30.58 -26.94
C HIS A 114 7.18 -29.45 -27.47
N SER A 115 6.05 -29.27 -26.79
CA SER A 115 5.32 -28.00 -26.75
C SER A 115 6.12 -27.06 -25.85
N ARG A 116 6.67 -26.00 -26.44
CA ARG A 116 7.37 -24.83 -25.85
C ARG A 116 8.47 -25.12 -24.79
N PRO A 117 9.66 -24.49 -24.86
CA PRO A 117 10.70 -24.66 -23.85
C PRO A 117 10.37 -23.89 -22.57
N ASN A 118 9.43 -24.39 -21.75
CA ASN A 118 9.22 -23.89 -20.38
C ASN A 118 9.56 -24.97 -19.32
N PRO A 119 10.83 -25.38 -19.23
CA PRO A 119 11.25 -26.44 -18.30
C PRO A 119 11.16 -26.03 -16.83
N LEU A 120 11.07 -24.73 -16.54
CA LEU A 120 10.99 -24.17 -15.18
C LEU A 120 9.58 -23.70 -14.80
N ASN A 121 8.60 -23.87 -15.70
CA ASN A 121 7.24 -23.35 -15.57
C ASN A 121 7.20 -21.87 -15.16
N ASP A 122 8.07 -21.06 -15.79
CA ASP A 122 8.14 -19.63 -15.56
C ASP A 122 6.89 -18.95 -16.15
N PRO A 123 6.07 -18.24 -15.34
CA PRO A 123 4.87 -17.56 -15.83
C PRO A 123 5.16 -16.39 -16.77
N LEU A 124 6.41 -15.90 -16.83
CA LEU A 124 6.80 -14.81 -17.75
C LEU A 124 7.05 -15.27 -19.19
N ASN A 125 7.30 -16.56 -19.41
CA ASN A 125 7.63 -17.09 -20.74
C ASN A 125 6.48 -16.94 -21.77
N ASP A 126 5.23 -16.80 -21.32
CA ASP A 126 4.08 -16.53 -22.19
C ASP A 126 3.90 -15.02 -22.49
N LEU A 127 4.56 -14.12 -21.75
CA LEU A 127 4.44 -12.67 -21.90
C LEU A 127 5.53 -12.05 -22.81
N ASP A 128 6.65 -12.74 -23.03
CA ASP A 128 7.74 -12.24 -23.90
C ASP A 128 7.35 -12.23 -25.40
N GLU A 129 6.38 -13.05 -25.83
CA GLU A 129 5.95 -13.13 -27.25
C GLU A 129 5.09 -11.94 -27.72
N ASP A 130 4.55 -11.11 -26.82
CA ASP A 130 3.63 -10.00 -27.19
C ASP A 130 4.30 -8.61 -27.12
N SER A 131 5.63 -8.57 -27.06
CA SER A 131 6.41 -7.33 -26.90
C SER A 131 6.81 -6.62 -28.19
N ASP A 132 6.41 -7.13 -29.37
CA ASP A 132 6.69 -6.55 -30.69
C ASP A 132 5.47 -5.90 -31.38
N MET A 133 4.51 -5.37 -30.60
CA MET A 133 3.45 -4.50 -31.13
C MET A 133 3.60 -3.07 -30.57
N GLU A 134 4.31 -2.21 -31.31
CA GLU A 134 4.20 -0.76 -31.15
C GLU A 134 2.77 -0.31 -31.50
N GLY A 135 1.98 0.00 -30.48
CA GLY A 135 0.66 0.58 -30.64
C GLY A 135 0.20 1.18 -29.32
N ALA A 136 0.18 2.50 -29.27
CA ALA A 136 -0.29 3.27 -28.13
C ALA A 136 -1.68 2.83 -27.67
N ASP A 137 -1.79 2.44 -26.41
CA ASP A 137 -2.98 2.76 -25.63
C ASP A 137 -2.64 2.79 -24.14
N ASP A 138 -3.21 3.78 -23.47
CA ASP A 138 -3.04 4.07 -22.06
C ASP A 138 -3.25 2.81 -21.19
N LYS A 139 -2.17 2.15 -20.78
CA LYS A 139 -2.23 1.26 -19.61
C LYS A 139 -2.43 2.14 -18.39
N ALA A 140 -3.69 2.45 -18.12
CA ALA A 140 -4.20 2.78 -16.80
C ALA A 140 -3.47 1.86 -15.80
N GLY A 141 -2.54 2.43 -15.05
CA GLY A 141 -1.79 1.68 -14.06
C GLY A 141 -2.79 0.99 -13.16
N ASP A 142 -2.66 -0.34 -13.01
CA ASP A 142 -3.52 -1.22 -12.20
C ASP A 142 -4.22 -0.44 -11.09
N GLU A 143 -5.43 0.05 -11.38
CA GLU A 143 -6.22 0.80 -10.44
C GLU A 143 -6.69 -0.24 -9.43
N TRP A 144 -5.98 -0.30 -8.30
CA TRP A 144 -6.22 -1.25 -7.23
C TRP A 144 -7.72 -1.35 -6.94
N GLY A 145 -8.32 -2.48 -7.34
CA GLY A 145 -9.77 -2.70 -7.42
C GLY A 145 -10.51 -2.76 -6.08
N GLY A 146 -9.89 -2.26 -5.01
CA GLY A 146 -10.40 -2.37 -3.65
C GLY A 146 -10.21 -3.77 -3.06
N ILE A 147 -10.60 -3.89 -1.78
CA ILE A 147 -10.70 -5.18 -1.10
C ILE A 147 -12.09 -5.73 -1.41
N GLU A 148 -12.14 -6.89 -2.07
CA GLU A 148 -13.37 -7.65 -2.25
C GLU A 148 -13.90 -8.13 -0.89
N ASP A 149 -15.23 -8.10 -0.74
CA ASP A 149 -15.88 -8.52 0.51
C ASP A 149 -15.86 -10.06 0.58
N ASP A 150 -14.80 -10.62 1.18
CA ASP A 150 -14.75 -12.04 1.51
C ASP A 150 -15.90 -12.37 2.46
N ALA A 151 -16.81 -13.27 2.05
CA ALA A 151 -17.95 -13.69 2.86
C ALA A 151 -17.53 -14.28 4.23
N ASP A 152 -16.34 -14.89 4.26
CA ASP A 152 -15.71 -15.51 5.42
C ASP A 152 -14.96 -14.50 6.33
N ALA A 153 -14.97 -13.21 6.00
CA ALA A 153 -14.31 -12.18 6.80
C ALA A 153 -14.96 -12.04 8.20
N THR A 154 -14.12 -11.78 9.20
CA THR A 154 -14.57 -11.51 10.57
C THR A 154 -15.36 -10.20 10.62
N ASP A 155 -16.26 -10.07 11.61
CA ASP A 155 -17.05 -8.84 11.81
C ASP A 155 -16.18 -7.59 11.97
N VAL A 156 -14.98 -7.76 12.56
CA VAL A 156 -14.01 -6.67 12.69
C VAL A 156 -13.48 -6.25 11.33
N VAL A 157 -13.10 -7.19 10.47
CA VAL A 157 -12.62 -6.87 9.12
C VAL A 157 -13.71 -6.17 8.31
N LYS A 158 -14.96 -6.64 8.39
CA LYS A 158 -16.11 -5.99 7.74
C LYS A 158 -16.27 -4.53 8.19
N SER A 159 -16.21 -4.28 9.49
CA SER A 159 -16.28 -2.90 10.02
C SER A 159 -15.09 -2.01 9.61
N LEU A 160 -13.89 -2.59 9.46
CA LEU A 160 -12.72 -1.87 8.97
C LEU A 160 -12.80 -1.55 7.49
N ILE A 161 -13.37 -2.46 6.69
CA ILE A 161 -13.63 -2.23 5.26
C ILE A 161 -14.65 -1.10 5.11
N GLU A 162 -15.73 -1.12 5.89
CA GLU A 162 -16.73 -0.04 5.91
C GLU A 162 -16.10 1.30 6.29
N GLU A 163 -15.28 1.34 7.36
CA GLU A 163 -14.54 2.55 7.77
C GLU A 163 -13.58 3.04 6.67
N SER A 164 -12.96 2.12 5.92
CA SER A 164 -12.07 2.47 4.81
C SER A 164 -12.80 3.02 3.58
N ARG A 165 -14.03 2.56 3.34
CA ARG A 165 -14.90 3.04 2.25
C ARG A 165 -15.50 4.42 2.57
N ALA A 166 -15.48 4.86 3.82
CA ALA A 166 -16.01 6.15 4.22
C ALA A 166 -15.29 7.29 3.49
N PRO A 167 -16.00 8.12 2.69
CA PRO A 167 -15.36 9.19 1.94
C PRO A 167 -14.84 10.27 2.90
N VAL A 168 -13.56 10.60 2.77
CA VAL A 168 -12.98 11.74 3.48
C VAL A 168 -13.57 13.02 2.90
N VAL A 169 -14.29 13.79 3.71
CA VAL A 169 -14.84 15.09 3.32
C VAL A 169 -13.67 16.04 3.03
N LYS A 170 -13.35 16.22 1.74
CA LYS A 170 -12.32 17.17 1.29
C LYS A 170 -12.88 18.58 1.41
N THR A 171 -12.26 19.41 2.24
CA THR A 171 -12.60 20.83 2.31
C THR A 171 -12.18 21.54 1.02
N PRO A 172 -13.11 22.20 0.30
CA PRO A 172 -12.75 22.93 -0.91
C PRO A 172 -11.85 24.13 -0.55
N ARG A 173 -10.80 24.34 -1.35
CA ARG A 173 -9.93 25.52 -1.18
C ARG A 173 -10.68 26.76 -1.66
N HIS A 174 -11.08 27.66 -0.76
CA HIS A 174 -11.68 28.95 -1.11
C HIS A 174 -10.60 30.01 -1.42
N GLN A 175 -10.99 31.08 -2.13
CA GLN A 175 -10.17 32.29 -2.29
C GLN A 175 -10.23 33.15 -1.03
N SER A 176 -9.21 33.96 -0.78
CA SER A 176 -9.22 34.93 0.32
C SER A 176 -10.16 36.10 0.02
N SER A 177 -10.69 36.79 1.04
CA SER A 177 -11.59 37.94 0.84
C SER A 177 -10.97 39.04 -0.01
N ARG A 178 -9.72 39.43 0.28
CA ARG A 178 -8.98 40.44 -0.48
C ARG A 178 -8.73 40.04 -1.93
N GLU A 179 -8.53 38.75 -2.20
CA GLU A 179 -8.39 38.26 -3.56
C GLU A 179 -9.70 38.41 -4.34
N LYS A 180 -10.85 38.17 -3.69
CA LYS A 180 -12.16 38.40 -4.32
C LYS A 180 -12.36 39.88 -4.65
N GLU A 181 -12.13 40.77 -3.69
CA GLU A 181 -12.23 42.23 -3.90
C GLU A 181 -11.32 42.71 -5.03
N TRP A 182 -10.10 42.15 -5.10
CA TRP A 182 -9.14 42.46 -6.14
C TRP A 182 -9.60 42.00 -7.53
N LEU A 183 -10.14 40.78 -7.64
CA LEU A 183 -10.72 40.26 -8.88
C LEU A 183 -11.98 41.04 -9.27
N ASP A 184 -12.84 41.39 -8.33
CA ASP A 184 -14.05 42.18 -8.55
C ASP A 184 -13.69 43.57 -9.10
N ALA A 185 -12.64 44.20 -8.56
CA ALA A 185 -12.13 45.48 -9.07
C ALA A 185 -11.58 45.36 -10.50
N MET A 186 -10.91 44.25 -10.82
CA MET A 186 -10.44 43.98 -12.19
C MET A 186 -11.59 43.76 -13.17
N VAL A 187 -12.56 42.91 -12.80
CA VAL A 187 -13.73 42.59 -13.62
C VAL A 187 -14.60 43.84 -13.82
N SER A 188 -14.78 44.66 -12.79
CA SER A 188 -15.52 45.93 -12.89
C SER A 188 -14.89 46.92 -13.88
N LYS A 189 -13.56 46.89 -14.05
CA LYS A 189 -12.83 47.83 -14.90
C LYS A 189 -12.60 47.31 -16.33
N TYR A 190 -12.31 46.02 -16.48
CA TYR A 190 -11.89 45.42 -17.75
C TYR A 190 -12.89 44.38 -18.30
N GLY A 191 -13.95 44.05 -17.57
CA GLY A 191 -14.90 43.01 -17.96
C GLY A 191 -14.23 41.64 -18.01
N ASP A 192 -14.27 41.00 -19.19
CA ASP A 192 -13.69 39.66 -19.42
C ASP A 192 -12.28 39.70 -20.05
N ASP A 193 -11.74 40.89 -20.33
CA ASP A 193 -10.42 41.02 -20.99
C ASP A 193 -9.25 40.82 -20.01
N THR A 194 -8.90 39.55 -19.80
CA THR A 194 -7.78 39.15 -18.92
C THR A 194 -6.41 39.61 -19.43
N ALA A 195 -6.24 39.89 -20.72
CA ALA A 195 -5.00 40.41 -21.27
C ALA A 195 -4.80 41.89 -20.90
N ALA A 196 -5.88 42.67 -20.88
CA ALA A 196 -5.86 44.04 -20.36
C ALA A 196 -5.63 44.08 -18.84
N MET A 197 -6.25 43.17 -18.08
CA MET A 197 -6.05 43.07 -16.63
C MET A 197 -4.58 42.79 -16.26
N ALA A 198 -3.92 41.89 -16.99
CA ALA A 198 -2.51 41.56 -16.75
C ALA A 198 -1.58 42.76 -16.97
N LYS A 199 -1.93 43.65 -17.91
CA LYS A 199 -1.16 44.87 -18.23
C LYS A 199 -1.43 46.04 -17.27
N ASP A 200 -2.43 45.97 -16.39
CA ASP A 200 -2.76 47.05 -15.46
C ASP A 200 -1.74 47.16 -14.33
N ARG A 201 -0.86 48.17 -14.39
CA ARG A 201 0.19 48.41 -13.37
C ARG A 201 -0.36 48.84 -12.01
N LYS A 202 -1.60 49.37 -11.94
CA LYS A 202 -2.20 49.86 -10.69
C LYS A 202 -2.96 48.75 -9.98
N LEU A 203 -3.88 48.09 -10.69
CA LEU A 203 -4.67 47.01 -10.12
C LEU A 203 -3.88 45.70 -10.05
N ASN A 204 -2.90 45.45 -10.92
CA ASN A 204 -2.05 44.26 -10.86
C ASN A 204 -0.61 44.59 -10.41
N PRO A 205 -0.39 45.04 -9.15
CA PRO A 205 0.94 45.42 -8.69
C PRO A 205 1.90 44.22 -8.66
N MET A 206 1.37 43.02 -8.46
CA MET A 206 2.15 41.77 -8.42
C MET A 206 2.41 41.17 -9.80
N GLN A 207 2.00 41.85 -10.89
CA GLN A 207 2.25 41.40 -12.26
C GLN A 207 1.78 39.97 -12.53
N GLN A 208 0.60 39.61 -12.00
CA GLN A 208 -0.03 38.32 -12.26
C GLN A 208 -0.29 38.13 -13.74
N THR A 209 -0.06 36.91 -14.24
CA THR A 209 -0.25 36.59 -15.65
C THR A 209 -1.74 36.54 -16.00
N ALA A 210 -2.07 36.80 -17.27
CA ALA A 210 -3.45 36.73 -17.76
C ALA A 210 -4.10 35.36 -17.50
N ALA A 211 -3.33 34.28 -17.66
CA ALA A 211 -3.80 32.91 -17.41
C ALA A 211 -4.12 32.65 -15.93
N ASP A 212 -3.34 33.21 -15.01
CA ASP A 212 -3.59 33.07 -13.58
C ASP A 212 -4.82 33.87 -13.15
N ILE A 213 -4.94 35.12 -13.63
CA ILE A 213 -6.14 35.94 -13.42
C ILE A 213 -7.38 35.21 -13.96
N ALA A 214 -7.31 34.66 -15.18
CA ALA A 214 -8.41 33.87 -15.76
C ALA A 214 -8.77 32.63 -14.94
N LYS A 215 -7.78 31.95 -14.35
CA LYS A 215 -8.01 30.78 -13.48
C LYS A 215 -8.71 31.18 -12.18
N ARG A 216 -8.33 32.31 -11.60
CA ARG A 216 -8.91 32.85 -10.37
C ARG A 216 -10.33 33.38 -10.61
N ILE A 217 -10.59 34.06 -11.72
CA ILE A 217 -11.95 34.48 -12.11
C ILE A 217 -12.84 33.24 -12.31
N ARG A 218 -12.37 32.23 -13.05
CA ARG A 218 -13.11 30.97 -13.21
C ARG A 218 -13.41 30.27 -11.88
N LYS A 219 -12.51 30.38 -10.90
CA LYS A 219 -12.72 29.85 -9.56
C LYS A 219 -13.72 30.68 -8.76
N LEU A 220 -13.75 32.00 -8.96
CA LEU A 220 -14.71 32.92 -8.37
C LEU A 220 -16.13 32.67 -8.90
N THR A 221 -16.28 32.44 -10.22
CA THR A 221 -17.59 32.21 -10.85
C THR A 221 -18.13 30.80 -10.66
N LYS A 222 -17.25 29.82 -10.43
CA LYS A 222 -17.62 28.42 -10.14
C LYS A 222 -17.95 28.17 -8.67
N ALA A 223 -17.57 29.10 -7.78
CA ALA A 223 -17.85 29.03 -6.34
C ALA A 223 -19.26 29.56 -6.05
#